data_AF-A0A257V2E7-F1
#
_entry.id   AF-A0A257V2E7-F1
#
_cell.length_a   1.000
_cell.length_b   1.000
_cell.length_c   1.000
_cell.angle_alpha   90.00
_cell.angle_beta   90.00
_cell.angle_gamma   90.00
#
_symmetry.space_group_name_H-M   'P 1'
#
loop_
_entity.id
_entity.type
_entity.pdbx_description
1 polymer ?
#
loop_
_entity_poly.entity_id
_entity_poly.type
_entity_poly.pdbx_seq_one_letter_code
_entity_poly.pdbx_strand_id
1 'polypeptide(L)' 'MLKTIKPLLALGLVLGLAACGNTPGSRALSGGVLGAGAGAGISALTGGKPATGALIGGGAGAIGGAVTAP' A
#
# COMPACT_ATOMS: atom_id res chain seq x y z
N MET A 1 3.04 13.63 19.84
CA MET A 1 1.99 13.34 18.83
C MET A 1 2.05 11.92 18.24
N LEU A 2 3.22 11.28 18.19
CA LEU A 2 3.39 9.91 17.67
C LEU A 2 2.61 8.80 18.43
N LYS A 3 2.20 9.06 19.68
CA LYS A 3 1.56 8.07 20.56
C LYS A 3 0.12 7.72 20.15
N THR A 4 -0.61 8.67 19.55
CA THR A 4 -2.01 8.50 19.09
C THR A 4 -2.09 7.93 17.67
N ILE A 5 -0.98 7.94 16.91
CA ILE A 5 -0.93 7.47 15.52
C ILE A 5 -0.92 5.94 15.44
N LYS A 6 -0.32 5.25 16.43
CA LYS A 6 -0.27 3.78 16.51
C LYS A 6 -1.64 3.10 16.48
N PRO A 7 -2.62 3.47 17.34
CA PRO A 7 -3.94 2.84 17.29
C PRO A 7 -4.70 3.18 16.01
N LEU A 8 -4.48 4.37 15.44
CA LEU A 8 -5.14 4.79 14.20
C LEU A 8 -4.60 4.04 12.97
N LEU A 9 -3.29 3.80 12.91
CA LEU A 9 -2.66 2.99 11.87
C LEU A 9 -3.10 1.53 11.97
N ALA A 10 -3.18 0.97 13.18
CA ALA A 10 -3.66 -0.38 13.40
C ALA A 10 -5.13 -0.55 12.97
N LEU A 11 -5.98 0.43 13.30
CA LEU A 11 -7.39 0.43 12.90
C LEU A 11 -7.53 0.55 11.38
N GLY A 12 -6.76 1.43 10.74
CA GLY A 12 -6.74 1.56 9.27
C GLY A 12 -6.29 0.26 8.57
N LEU A 13 -5.33 -0.46 9.16
CA LEU A 13 -4.86 -1.74 8.62
C LEU A 13 -5.92 -2.83 8.71
N VAL A 14 -6.67 -2.90 9.82
CA VAL A 14 -7.76 -3.86 10.03
C VAL A 14 -8.93 -3.60 9.07
N LEU A 15 -9.33 -2.33 8.87
CA LEU A 15 -10.36 -1.97 7.90
C LEU A 15 -9.89 -2.21 6.46
N GLY A 16 -8.63 -1.93 6.14
CA GLY A 16 -8.05 -2.21 4.82
C GLY A 16 -7.99 -3.70 4.49
N LEU A 17 -7.73 -4.55 5.49
CA LEU A 17 -7.78 -6.01 5.33
C LEU A 17 -9.22 -6.51 5.10
N ALA A 18 -10.19 -5.98 5.83
CA ALA A 18 -11.60 -6.34 5.68
C ALA A 18 -12.21 -5.87 4.34
N ALA A 19 -11.69 -4.79 3.76
CA ALA A 19 -12.12 -4.25 2.47
C ALA A 19 -11.39 -4.86 1.25
N CYS A 20 -10.40 -5.73 1.46
CA CYS A 20 -9.62 -6.32 0.38
C CYS A 20 -10.47 -7.38 -0.36
N GLY A 21 -11.17 -6.94 -1.41
CA GLY A 21 -12.02 -7.79 -2.23
C GLY A 21 -11.23 -8.90 -2.94
N ASN A 22 -11.89 -10.04 -3.17
CA ASN A 22 -11.28 -11.24 -3.76
C ASN A 22 -11.12 -11.18 -5.30
N THR A 23 -11.64 -10.14 -5.95
CA THR A 23 -11.55 -10.02 -7.41
C THR A 23 -10.18 -9.46 -7.85
N PRO A 24 -9.71 -9.79 -9.06
CA PRO A 24 -8.44 -9.29 -9.59
C PRO A 24 -8.33 -7.77 -9.57
N GLY A 25 -9.41 -7.07 -9.90
CA GLY A 25 -9.45 -5.60 -9.86
C GLY A 25 -9.29 -5.04 -8.45
N SER A 26 -9.99 -5.60 -7.45
CA SER A 26 -9.88 -5.14 -6.06
C SER A 26 -8.50 -5.42 -5.46
N ARG A 27 -7.88 -6.58 -5.77
CA ARG A 27 -6.51 -6.87 -5.36
C ARG A 27 -5.48 -5.99 -6.05
N ALA A 28 -5.64 -5.71 -7.34
CA ALA A 28 -4.76 -4.79 -8.07
C ALA A 28 -4.82 -3.38 -7.49
N LEU A 29 -6.03 -2.87 -7.22
CA LEU A 29 -6.19 -1.53 -6.65
C LEU A 29 -5.60 -1.45 -5.23
N SER A 30 -5.91 -2.43 -4.38
CA SER A 30 -5.43 -2.48 -3.00
C SER A 30 -3.91 -2.66 -2.92
N GLY A 31 -3.36 -3.59 -3.70
CA GLY A 31 -1.92 -3.82 -3.82
C GLY A 31 -1.19 -2.60 -4.36
N GLY A 32 -1.78 -1.87 -5.32
CA GLY A 32 -1.21 -0.64 -5.86
C GLY A 32 -1.19 0.52 -4.85
N VAL A 33 -2.27 0.73 -4.10
CA VAL A 33 -2.32 1.79 -3.08
C VAL A 33 -1.35 1.49 -1.93
N LEU A 34 -1.33 0.25 -1.44
CA LEU A 34 -0.42 -0.16 -0.37
C LEU A 34 1.05 -0.12 -0.81
N GLY A 35 1.34 -0.62 -2.00
CA GLY A 35 2.67 -0.58 -2.59
C GLY A 35 3.16 0.84 -2.84
N ALA A 36 2.28 1.75 -3.26
CA ALA A 36 2.61 3.17 -3.44
C ALA A 36 2.90 3.85 -2.10
N GLY A 37 2.07 3.61 -1.08
CA GLY A 37 2.27 4.16 0.27
C GLY A 37 3.56 3.66 0.92
N ALA A 38 3.83 2.35 0.83
CA ALA A 38 5.07 1.76 1.29
C ALA A 38 6.27 2.32 0.51
N GLY A 39 6.24 2.27 -0.82
CA GLY A 39 7.30 2.77 -1.69
C GLY A 39 7.66 4.24 -1.45
N ALA A 40 6.65 5.10 -1.24
CA ALA A 40 6.82 6.50 -0.88
C ALA A 40 7.48 6.65 0.50
N GLY A 41 7.00 5.90 1.49
CA GLY A 41 7.51 5.95 2.86
C GLY A 41 8.96 5.49 2.96
N ILE A 42 9.31 4.37 2.32
CA ILE A 42 10.69 3.84 2.34
C ILE A 42 11.64 4.79 1.61
N SER A 43 11.19 5.38 0.49
CA SER A 43 11.99 6.35 -0.28
C SER A 43 12.19 7.66 0.48
N ALA A 44 11.17 8.13 1.21
CA ALA A 44 11.31 9.28 2.10
C ALA A 44 12.30 9.02 3.25
N LEU A 45 12.33 7.79 3.79
CA LEU A 45 13.25 7.38 4.85
C LEU A 45 14.70 7.22 4.36
N THR A 46 14.88 6.78 3.12
CA THR A 46 16.21 6.56 2.50
C THR A 46 16.78 7.80 1.81
N GLY A 47 16.08 8.95 1.87
CA GLY A 47 16.50 10.19 1.22
C GLY A 47 16.31 10.20 -0.31
N GLY A 48 15.60 9.21 -0.85
CA GLY A 48 15.24 9.11 -2.25
C GLY A 48 13.98 9.92 -2.61
N LYS A 49 13.58 9.85 -3.88
CA LYS A 49 12.39 10.55 -4.39
C LYS A 49 11.11 9.77 -4.02
N PRO A 50 10.27 10.25 -3.09
CA PRO A 50 9.06 9.53 -2.66
C PRO A 50 8.08 9.30 -3.80
N ALA A 51 7.98 10.23 -4.75
CA ALA A 51 7.16 10.06 -5.94
C ALA A 51 7.62 8.87 -6.81
N THR A 52 8.92 8.65 -6.94
CA THR A 52 9.48 7.52 -7.70
C THR A 52 9.23 6.20 -6.97
N GLY A 53 9.45 6.17 -5.65
CA GLY A 53 9.11 5.02 -4.82
C GLY A 53 7.63 4.66 -4.85
N ALA A 54 6.76 5.67 -4.83
CA ALA A 54 5.31 5.49 -4.94
C ALA A 54 4.90 4.90 -6.29
N LEU A 55 5.50 5.38 -7.39
CA LEU A 55 5.21 4.92 -8.74
C LEU A 55 5.63 3.46 -8.94
N ILE A 56 6.84 3.11 -8.49
CA ILE A 56 7.38 1.75 -8.61
C ILE A 56 6.62 0.80 -7.68
N GLY A 57 6.47 1.17 -6.41
CA GLY A 57 5.78 0.36 -5.42
C GLY A 57 4.30 0.17 -5.78
N GLY A 58 3.65 1.21 -6.29
CA GLY A 58 2.26 1.15 -6.73
C GLY A 58 2.07 0.33 -8.01
N GLY A 59 2.96 0.48 -8.99
CA GLY A 59 2.94 -0.35 -10.20
C GLY A 59 3.17 -1.83 -9.88
N ALA A 60 4.23 -2.13 -9.11
CA ALA A 60 4.57 -3.50 -8.72
C ALA A 60 3.47 -4.14 -7.85
N GLY A 61 2.92 -3.37 -6.90
CA GLY A 61 1.83 -3.83 -6.04
C GLY A 61 0.51 -4.04 -6.79
N ALA A 62 0.21 -3.22 -7.79
CA ALA A 62 -0.98 -3.39 -8.62
C ALA A 62 -0.87 -4.60 -9.54
N ILE A 63 0.29 -4.77 -10.19
CA ILE A 63 0.55 -5.95 -11.01
C ILE A 63 0.49 -7.20 -10.13
N GLY A 64 1.24 -7.23 -9.02
CA GLY A 64 1.25 -8.34 -8.08
C GLY A 64 -0.16 -8.70 -7.60
N GLY A 65 -0.98 -7.71 -7.24
CA GLY A 65 -2.38 -7.94 -6.86
C GLY A 65 -3.25 -8.48 -8.00
N ALA A 66 -3.03 -8.03 -9.24
CA ALA A 66 -3.77 -8.51 -10.41
C ALA A 66 -3.43 -9.96 -10.77
N VAL A 67 -2.14 -10.34 -10.76
CA VAL A 67 -1.70 -11.71 -11.15
C VAL A 67 -1.83 -12.74 -10.05
N THR A 68 -1.91 -12.33 -8.78
CA THR A 68 -2.06 -13.26 -7.63
C THR A 68 -3.49 -13.37 -7.11
N ALA A 69 -4.41 -12.62 -7.69
CA ALA A 69 -5.82 -12.82 -7.40
C ALA A 69 -6.29 -14.20 -7.88
N PRO A 70 -7.11 -14.91 -7.08
CA PRO A 70 -7.65 -16.22 -7.44
C PRO A 70 -8.63 -16.15 -8.62
#